data_AF-A0A945PKS4-F1
#
_entry.id   AF-A0A945PKS4-F1
#
_cell.length_a   1.000
_cell.length_b   1.000
_cell.length_c   1.000
_cell.angle_alpha   90.00
_cell.angle_beta   90.00
_cell.angle_gamma   90.00
#
_symmetry.space_group_name_H-M   'P 1'
#
loop_
_entity.id
_entity.type
_entity.pdbx_description
1 polymer ?
#
loop_
_entity_poly.entity_id
_entity_poly.type
_entity_poly.pdbx_seq_one_letter_code
_entity_poly.pdbx_strand_id
1 'polypeptide(L)' 'MTKEKQAVDFEKQLANLEALVESLESGELSLEESLKSFESGIKVARECQQALKAAEQKVELLTRQGDELVSQPFESSDN' A
#
# COMPACT_ATOMS: atom_id res chain seq x y z
N MET A 1 -3.08 9.77 16.00
CA MET A 1 -4.43 9.48 15.46
C MET A 1 -4.49 9.45 13.92
N THR A 2 -3.38 9.54 13.18
CA THR A 2 -3.37 9.58 11.70
C THR A 2 -3.09 8.22 11.03
N LYS A 3 -2.35 7.30 11.69
CA LYS A 3 -2.02 5.97 11.13
C LYS A 3 -3.24 5.05 11.01
N GLU A 4 -4.11 5.01 12.02
CA GLU A 4 -5.30 4.13 12.01
C GLU A 4 -6.29 4.53 10.92
N LYS A 5 -6.47 5.84 10.68
CA LYS A 5 -7.35 6.33 9.62
C LYS A 5 -6.88 5.88 8.22
N GLN A 6 -5.57 5.91 7.97
CA GLN A 6 -5.01 5.46 6.69
C GLN A 6 -5.14 3.93 6.49
N ALA A 7 -5.01 3.15 7.57
CA ALA A 7 -5.24 1.71 7.51
C ALA A 7 -6.71 1.39 7.22
N VAL A 8 -7.64 2.05 7.91
CA VAL A 8 -9.09 1.93 7.67
C VAL A 8 -9.46 2.35 6.24
N ASP A 9 -8.84 3.41 5.71
CA ASP A 9 -9.06 3.84 4.32
C ASP A 9 -8.52 2.80 3.31
N PHE A 10 -7.40 2.12 3.59
CA PHE A 10 -6.88 1.05 2.73
C PHE A 10 -7.79 -0.17 2.71
N GLU A 11 -8.19 -0.70 3.89
CA GLU A 11 -9.07 -1.86 3.98
C GLU A 11 -10.40 -1.61 3.28
N LYS A 12 -10.95 -0.40 3.40
CA LYS A 12 -12.17 0.00 2.70
C LYS A 12 -12.00 0.01 1.17
N GLN A 13 -10.87 0.50 0.67
CA GLN A 13 -10.58 0.48 -0.77
C GLN A 13 -10.41 -0.95 -1.28
N LEU A 14 -9.74 -1.81 -0.52
CA LEU A 14 -9.57 -3.22 -0.87
C LEU A 14 -10.92 -3.95 -0.93
N ALA A 15 -11.77 -3.78 0.08
CA ALA A 15 -13.12 -4.37 0.09
C ALA A 15 -13.98 -3.89 -1.09
N ASN A 16 -13.84 -2.62 -1.49
CA ASN A 16 -14.54 -2.10 -2.66
C ASN A 16 -14.03 -2.74 -3.97
N LEU A 17 -12.72 -2.99 -4.08
CA LEU A 17 -12.15 -3.69 -5.23
C LEU A 17 -12.65 -5.14 -5.32
N GLU A 18 -12.71 -5.84 -4.19
CA GLU A 18 -13.23 -7.21 -4.11
C GLU A 18 -14.70 -7.27 -4.57
N ALA A 19 -15.54 -6.36 -4.09
CA ALA A 19 -16.94 -6.28 -4.51
C ALA A 19 -17.10 -5.97 -6.00
N LEU A 20 -16.24 -5.13 -6.58
CA LEU A 20 -16.24 -4.86 -8.02
C LEU A 20 -15.85 -6.10 -8.83
N VAL A 21 -14.86 -6.86 -8.37
CA VAL A 21 -14.44 -8.12 -9.02
C VAL A 21 -15.56 -9.15 -8.94
N GLU A 22 -16.17 -9.34 -7.78
CA GLU A 22 -17.29 -10.27 -7.60
C GLU A 22 -18.47 -9.92 -8.52
N SER A 23 -18.78 -8.63 -8.64
CA SER A 23 -19.83 -8.16 -9.56
C SER A 23 -19.48 -8.43 -11.03
N LEU A 24 -18.22 -8.23 -11.44
CA LEU A 24 -17.77 -8.56 -12.80
C LEU A 24 -17.79 -10.06 -13.08
N GLU A 25 -17.44 -10.90 -12.10
CA GLU A 25 -17.43 -12.36 -12.21
C GLU A 25 -18.84 -12.96 -12.21
N SER A 26 -19.82 -12.28 -11.59
CA SER A 26 -21.23 -12.72 -11.57
C SER A 26 -21.85 -12.84 -12.97
N GLY A 27 -21.36 -12.04 -13.94
CA GLY A 27 -21.90 -11.99 -15.29
C GLY A 27 -23.29 -11.35 -15.41
N GLU A 28 -23.81 -10.75 -14.33
CA GLU A 28 -25.15 -10.11 -14.33
C GLU A 28 -25.13 -8.67 -14.87
N LEU A 29 -23.94 -8.08 -15.04
CA LEU A 29 -23.77 -6.71 -15.52
C LEU A 29 -23.98 -6.61 -17.04
N SER A 30 -24.64 -5.53 -17.48
CA SER A 30 -24.61 -5.15 -18.88
C SER A 30 -23.19 -4.78 -19.33
N LEU A 31 -22.95 -4.72 -20.64
CA LEU A 31 -21.65 -4.30 -21.19
C LEU A 31 -21.21 -2.91 -20.67
N GLU A 32 -22.14 -1.95 -20.61
CA GLU A 32 -21.82 -0.60 -20.16
C GLU A 32 -21.48 -0.58 -18.66
N GLU A 33 -22.22 -1.32 -17.84
CA GLU A 33 -21.93 -1.46 -16.40
C GLU A 33 -20.63 -2.20 -16.15
N SER A 34 -20.32 -3.22 -16.96
CA SER A 34 -19.05 -3.95 -16.89
C SER A 34 -17.87 -3.03 -17.20
N LEU A 35 -17.99 -2.16 -18.21
CA LEU A 35 -16.94 -1.18 -18.54
C LEU A 35 -16.74 -0.15 -17.41
N LYS A 36 -17.83 0.36 -16.82
CA LYS A 36 -17.77 1.29 -15.68
C LYS A 36 -17.15 0.64 -14.44
N SER A 37 -17.53 -0.60 -14.15
CA SER A 37 -17.01 -1.37 -13.02
C SER A 37 -15.53 -1.68 -13.21
N PHE A 38 -15.11 -2.03 -14.44
CA PHE A 38 -13.72 -2.24 -14.78
C PHE A 38 -12.87 -0.96 -14.61
N GLU A 39 -13.32 0.17 -15.15
CA GLU A 39 -12.62 1.45 -14.98
C GLU A 39 -12.47 1.83 -13.50
N SER A 40 -13.54 1.67 -12.73
CA SER A 40 -13.55 1.90 -11.29
C SER A 40 -12.59 0.94 -10.56
N GLY A 41 -12.59 -0.34 -10.91
CA GLY A 41 -11.70 -1.34 -10.35
C GLY A 41 -10.22 -1.03 -10.61
N ILE A 42 -9.88 -0.60 -11.83
CA ILE A 42 -8.51 -0.16 -12.17
C ILE A 42 -8.09 1.04 -11.33
N LYS A 43 -8.99 2.01 -11.11
CA LYS A 43 -8.70 3.17 -10.27
C LYS A 43 -8.41 2.76 -8.82
N VAL A 44 -9.30 1.96 -8.22
CA VAL A 44 -9.15 1.51 -6.83
C VAL A 44 -7.88 0.66 -6.66
N ALA A 45 -7.59 -0.24 -7.61
CA ALA A 45 -6.38 -1.05 -7.58
C ALA A 45 -5.10 -0.20 -7.58
N ARG A 46 -5.06 0.88 -8.38
CA ARG A 46 -3.94 1.82 -8.39
C ARG A 46 -3.78 2.56 -7.06
N GLU A 47 -4.88 2.97 -6.45
CA GLU A 47 -4.86 3.64 -5.14
C GLU A 47 -4.33 2.69 -4.04
N CYS A 48 -4.77 1.43 -4.03
CA CYS A 48 -4.22 0.38 -3.14
C CYS A 48 -2.72 0.18 -3.33
N GLN A 49 -2.25 0.08 -4.59
CA GLN A 49 -0.82 -0.06 -4.89
C GLN A 49 0.00 1.13 -4.39
N GLN A 50 -0.51 2.36 -4.54
CA GLN A 50 0.16 3.56 -4.05
C GLN A 50 0.26 3.56 -2.52
N ALA A 51 -0.81 3.16 -1.83
CA ALA A 51 -0.82 3.05 -0.37
C ALA A 51 0.22 2.03 0.12
N LEU A 52 0.30 0.85 -0.51
CA LEU A 52 1.29 -0.17 -0.19
C LEU A 52 2.72 0.33 -0.42
N LYS A 53 2.97 1.01 -1.55
CA LYS A 53 4.29 1.59 -1.85
C LYS A 53 4.71 2.64 -0.81
N ALA A 54 3.78 3.49 -0.39
CA ALA A 54 4.05 4.48 0.66
C ALA A 54 4.34 3.81 2.01
N ALA A 55 3.65 2.72 2.34
CA ALA A 55 3.90 1.93 3.54
C ALA A 55 5.29 1.26 3.49
N GLU A 56 5.65 0.63 2.37
CA GLU A 56 6.96 0.01 2.15
C GLU A 56 8.10 1.02 2.32
N GLN A 57 8.01 2.19 1.67
CA GLN A 57 9.01 3.26 1.81
C GLN A 57 9.17 3.71 3.27
N LYS A 58 8.06 3.78 4.01
CA LYS A 58 8.10 4.16 5.43
C LYS A 58 8.79 3.08 6.28
N VAL A 59 8.55 1.80 5.99
CA VAL A 59 9.26 0.70 6.68
C VAL A 59 10.75 0.77 6.36
N GLU A 60 11.13 0.94 5.10
CA GLU A 60 12.53 1.05 4.67
C GLU A 60 13.27 2.19 5.40
N LEU A 61 12.65 3.37 5.52
CA LEU A 61 13.21 4.50 6.26
C LEU A 61 13.39 4.21 7.76
N LEU A 62 12.40 3.56 8.39
CA LEU A 62 12.45 3.20 9.81
C LEU A 62 13.53 2.14 10.09
N THR A 63 13.66 1.14 9.22
CA THR A 63 14.69 0.11 9.33
C THR A 63 16.10 0.71 9.17
N ARG A 64 16.29 1.65 8.22
CA ARG A 64 17.58 2.36 8.06
C ARG A 64 17.95 3.25 9.25
N GLN A 65 16.98 3.84 9.95
CA GLN A 65 17.24 4.62 11.16
C GLN A 65 17.58 3.76 12.37
N GLY A 66 17.05 2.53 12.44
CA GLY A 66 17.45 1.55 13.46
C GLY A 66 18.87 0.99 13.25
N ASP A 67 19.42 1.18 12.06
CA ASP A 67 20.74 0.73 11.62
C ASP A 67 21.74 1.92 11.56
N GLU A 68 21.61 2.88 12.50
CA GLU A 68 22.61 3.93 12.70
C GLU A 68 23.98 3.26 12.87
N LEU A 69 24.78 3.27 11.80
CA LEU A 69 26.21 2.97 11.84
C LEU A 69 26.85 4.04 12.72
N VAL A 70 26.91 3.78 14.02
CA VAL A 70 27.67 4.58 14.96
C VAL A 70 29.14 4.35 14.63
N SER A 71 29.77 5.31 13.94
CA SER A 71 31.22 5.32 13.79
C SER A 71 31.82 5.55 15.18
N GLN A 72 32.32 4.47 15.79
CA GLN A 72 33.20 4.62 16.94
C GLN A 72 34.59 5.00 16.44
N PRO A 73 35.27 5.97 17.09
CA PRO A 73 36.69 6.19 16.83
C PRO A 73 37.44 4.87 17.00
N PHE A 74 38.18 4.46 15.98
CA PHE A 74 39.10 3.35 16.10
C PHE A 74 40.23 3.82 17.02
N GLU A 75 40.24 3.38 18.28
CA GLU A 75 41.41 3.53 19.13
C GLU A 75 42.50 2.61 18.59
N SER A 76 43.37 3.16 17.74
CA SER A 76 44.67 2.57 17.48
C SER A 76 45.41 2.55 18.82
N SER A 77 45.36 1.42 19.50
CA SER A 77 46.32 1.11 20.56
C SER A 77 47.68 1.02 19.89
N ASP A 78 48.41 2.13 19.89
CA ASP A 78 49.84 2.14 19.63
C ASP A 78 50.50 1.19 20.64
N ASN A 79 51.06 0.10 20.15
CA ASN A 79 52.06 -0.68 20.87
C ASN A 79 53.19 -1.11 19.92
#